data_AF-X6MXR9-F1
#
_entry.id   AF-X6MXR9-F1
#
_cell.length_a   1.000
_cell.length_b   1.000
_cell.length_c   1.000
_cell.angle_alpha   90.00
_cell.angle_beta   90.00
_cell.angle_gamma   90.00
#
_symmetry.space_group_name_H-M   'P 1'
#
loop_
_entity.id
_entity.type
_entity.pdbx_description
1 polymer ?
#
loop_
_entity_poly.entity_id
_entity_poly.type
_entity_poly.pdbx_seq_one_letter_code
_entity_poly.pdbx_strand_id
1 'polypeptide(L)'
;MGGITFFITKTRLKLLILPIIIVGFFLKNPLAKPDLLVEEQGKLFAVRDTNGRLLVSSKAKARFVREIWQNMEGAELLPLKDNMMSDCRLNYCNYMDKVLIIKENNFNLNQCTNHVLVINLSEDAFICQNVKQYVNLTSLKRRGNLSIWIEKDKMKIVGTKDFIDDRPWNNINEK
;
A
#
# COMPACT_ATOMS: atom_id res chain seq x y z
N MET A 1 -14.71 16.89 -39.18
CA MET A 1 -14.91 16.83 -37.71
C MET A 1 -15.24 18.23 -37.17
N GLY A 2 -16.48 18.70 -37.26
CA GLY A 2 -16.83 20.07 -36.85
C GLY A 2 -18.31 20.33 -36.53
N GLY A 3 -19.22 19.38 -36.79
CA GLY A 3 -20.65 19.56 -36.50
C GLY A 3 -20.97 19.50 -35.01
N ILE A 4 -20.33 18.60 -34.26
CA ILE A 4 -20.64 18.37 -32.83
C ILE A 4 -20.29 19.60 -31.98
N THR A 5 -19.18 20.28 -32.27
CA THR A 5 -18.78 21.50 -31.56
C THR A 5 -19.71 22.69 -31.84
N PHE A 6 -20.36 22.74 -33.01
CA PHE A 6 -21.29 23.82 -33.37
C PHE A 6 -22.68 23.64 -32.74
N PHE A 7 -23.16 22.41 -32.55
CA PHE A 7 -24.42 22.15 -31.85
C PHE A 7 -24.32 22.37 -30.32
N ILE A 8 -23.15 22.13 -29.73
CA ILE A 8 -22.91 22.35 -28.29
C ILE A 8 -22.90 23.84 -27.93
N THR A 9 -22.44 24.72 -28.83
CA THR A 9 -22.31 26.16 -28.56
C THR A 9 -23.62 26.94 -28.76
N LYS A 10 -24.56 26.42 -29.57
CA LYS A 10 -25.85 27.07 -29.88
C LYS A 10 -27.00 26.67 -28.93
N THR A 11 -26.88 25.58 -28.19
CA THR A 11 -28.00 24.96 -27.47
C THR A 11 -27.90 25.17 -25.95
N ARG A 12 -29.05 25.25 -25.25
CA ARG A 12 -29.10 25.27 -23.75
C ARG A 12 -28.47 24.04 -23.09
N LEU A 13 -28.02 23.04 -23.86
CA LEU A 13 -27.24 21.88 -23.40
C LEU A 13 -25.97 22.27 -22.62
N LYS A 14 -25.40 23.46 -22.87
CA LYS A 14 -24.24 23.96 -22.10
C LYS A 14 -24.53 24.03 -20.59
N LEU A 15 -25.79 24.28 -20.20
CA LEU A 15 -26.23 24.31 -18.79
C LEU A 15 -26.31 22.91 -18.16
N LEU A 16 -26.40 21.84 -18.94
CA LEU A 16 -26.39 20.46 -18.43
C LEU A 16 -24.98 19.89 -18.32
N ILE A 17 -24.06 20.32 -19.19
CA ILE A 17 -22.66 19.86 -19.16
C ILE A 17 -21.89 20.49 -17.99
N LEU A 18 -22.15 21.76 -17.70
CA LEU A 18 -21.48 22.48 -16.61
C LEU A 18 -21.64 21.80 -15.22
N PRO A 19 -22.85 21.41 -14.76
CA PRO A 19 -23.00 20.72 -13.49
C PRO A 19 -22.34 19.34 -13.48
N ILE A 20 -22.29 18.61 -14.61
CA ILE A 20 -21.59 17.32 -14.70
C ILE A 20 -20.08 17.50 -14.51
N ILE A 21 -19.48 18.53 -15.12
CA ILE A 21 -18.06 18.85 -14.94
C ILE A 21 -17.78 19.29 -13.49
N ILE A 22 -18.65 20.14 -12.92
CA ILE A 22 -18.53 20.58 -11.53
C ILE A 22 -18.62 19.39 -10.58
N VAL A 23 -19.64 18.53 -10.73
CA VAL A 23 -19.81 17.31 -9.92
C VAL A 23 -18.61 16.39 -10.10
N GLY A 24 -18.11 16.18 -11.32
CA GLY A 24 -16.89 15.39 -11.57
C GLY A 24 -15.64 15.96 -10.89
N PHE A 25 -15.53 17.28 -10.80
CA PHE A 25 -14.43 17.96 -10.11
C PHE A 25 -14.55 17.83 -8.57
N PHE A 26 -15.77 17.82 -8.05
CA PHE A 26 -16.06 17.60 -6.62
C PHE A 26 -16.01 16.11 -6.23
N LEU A 27 -16.14 15.19 -7.19
CA LEU A 27 -15.94 13.75 -7.02
C LEU A 27 -14.46 13.35 -6.92
N LYS A 28 -13.55 14.30 -6.63
CA LYS A 28 -12.22 13.97 -6.11
C LYS A 28 -12.38 13.27 -4.77
N ASN A 29 -12.66 11.98 -4.82
CA ASN A 29 -12.31 11.07 -3.75
C ASN A 29 -10.84 10.75 -4.03
N PRO A 30 -9.86 11.41 -3.37
CA PRO A 30 -8.49 10.98 -3.51
C PRO A 30 -8.48 9.53 -3.03
N LEU A 31 -8.34 8.59 -3.95
CA LEU A 31 -8.19 7.18 -3.63
C LEU A 31 -7.13 7.14 -2.53
N ALA A 32 -7.55 6.77 -1.31
CA ALA A 32 -6.70 6.84 -0.15
C ALA A 32 -5.45 6.05 -0.49
N LYS A 33 -4.29 6.71 -0.44
CA LYS A 33 -3.04 6.05 -0.74
C LYS A 33 -2.70 5.09 0.41
N PRO A 34 -2.05 3.94 0.14
CA PRO A 34 -1.62 3.06 1.20
C PRO A 34 -0.57 3.76 2.08
N ASP A 35 -0.61 3.43 3.36
CA ASP A 35 0.31 3.91 4.39
C ASP A 35 1.58 3.05 4.42
N LEU A 36 1.45 1.76 4.09
CA LEU A 36 2.55 0.82 4.07
C LEU A 36 2.46 -0.07 2.82
N LEU A 37 3.60 -0.21 2.15
CA LEU A 37 3.81 -1.08 0.98
C LEU A 37 4.88 -2.11 1.31
N VAL A 38 4.66 -3.35 0.92
CA VAL A 38 5.64 -4.44 1.13
C VAL A 38 5.79 -5.22 -0.17
N GLU A 39 7.03 -5.41 -0.58
CA GLU A 39 7.37 -6.18 -1.77
C GLU A 39 7.24 -7.69 -1.52
N GLU A 40 6.87 -8.45 -2.56
CA GLU A 40 6.57 -9.88 -2.49
C GLU A 40 7.67 -10.75 -1.85
N GLN A 41 8.95 -10.44 -2.09
CA GLN A 41 10.08 -11.16 -1.51
C GLN A 41 10.49 -10.63 -0.13
N GLY A 42 9.81 -9.61 0.39
CA GLY A 42 10.13 -8.95 1.66
C GLY A 42 11.44 -8.18 1.66
N LYS A 43 12.07 -7.96 0.50
CA LYS A 43 13.37 -7.30 0.39
C LYS A 43 13.28 -5.78 0.49
N LEU A 44 12.10 -5.24 0.21
CA LEU A 44 11.81 -3.82 0.19
C LEU A 44 10.44 -3.57 0.83
N PHE A 45 10.34 -2.53 1.64
CA PHE A 45 9.07 -1.99 2.10
C PHE A 45 9.14 -0.46 2.05
N ALA A 46 7.97 0.16 2.01
CA ALA A 46 7.87 1.60 2.06
C ALA A 46 6.76 2.05 3.01
N VAL A 47 7.04 3.07 3.82
CA VAL A 47 6.09 3.67 4.77
C VAL A 47 5.79 5.11 4.38
N ARG A 48 4.57 5.56 4.65
CA ARG A 48 4.20 6.95 4.46
C ARG A 48 4.50 7.76 5.72
N ASP A 49 5.21 8.87 5.58
CA ASP A 49 5.47 9.79 6.69
C ASP A 49 4.25 10.68 7.01
N THR A 50 4.35 11.45 8.09
CA THR A 50 3.31 12.41 8.49
C THR A 50 3.08 13.54 7.47
N ASN A 51 4.01 13.74 6.52
CA ASN A 51 3.89 14.70 5.44
C ASN A 51 3.32 14.07 4.15
N GLY A 52 2.91 12.80 4.20
CA GLY A 52 2.36 12.07 3.07
C GLY A 52 3.38 11.55 2.06
N ARG A 53 4.69 11.66 2.34
CA ARG A 53 5.78 11.20 1.48
C ARG A 53 6.06 9.72 1.70
N LEU A 54 6.42 9.02 0.63
CA LEU A 54 6.73 7.59 0.69
C LEU A 54 8.24 7.38 0.95
N LEU A 55 8.56 6.76 2.09
CA LEU A 55 9.91 6.45 2.53
C LEU A 55 10.21 4.96 2.30
N VAL A 56 11.30 4.63 1.64
CA VAL A 56 11.69 3.25 1.31
C VAL A 56 12.80 2.72 2.20
N SER A 57 12.72 1.45 2.59
CA SER A 57 13.72 0.81 3.45
C SER A 57 15.09 0.64 2.80
N SER A 58 15.17 0.57 1.48
CA SER A 58 16.42 0.48 0.73
C SER A 58 16.28 1.10 -0.65
N LYS A 59 17.32 1.83 -1.11
CA LYS A 59 17.40 2.30 -2.50
C LYS A 59 17.99 1.26 -3.46
N ALA A 60 18.69 0.26 -2.93
CA ALA A 60 19.44 -0.72 -3.71
C ALA A 60 18.64 -1.99 -4.04
N LYS A 61 17.67 -2.37 -3.19
CA LYS A 61 16.88 -3.59 -3.36
C LYS A 61 15.61 -3.35 -4.20
N ALA A 62 15.16 -4.40 -4.89
CA ALA A 62 13.90 -4.45 -5.66
C ALA A 62 13.67 -3.23 -6.60
N ARG A 63 14.67 -2.92 -7.44
CA ARG A 63 14.67 -1.75 -8.35
C ARG A 63 13.38 -1.60 -9.15
N PHE A 64 12.90 -2.67 -9.77
CA PHE A 64 11.68 -2.65 -10.59
C PHE A 64 10.44 -2.23 -9.78
N VAL A 65 10.24 -2.83 -8.60
CA VAL A 65 9.13 -2.50 -7.71
C VAL A 65 9.22 -1.06 -7.23
N ARG A 66 10.44 -0.60 -6.91
CA ARG A 66 10.72 0.79 -6.53
C ARG A 66 10.36 1.78 -7.65
N GLU A 67 10.75 1.50 -8.89
CA GLU A 67 10.41 2.35 -10.05
C GLU A 67 8.89 2.43 -10.26
N ILE A 68 8.18 1.31 -10.10
CA ILE A 68 6.72 1.27 -10.15
C ILE A 68 6.10 2.14 -9.05
N TRP A 69 6.56 2.03 -7.80
CA TRP A 69 6.05 2.86 -6.70
C TRP A 69 6.37 4.34 -6.91
N GLN A 70 7.55 4.66 -7.43
CA GLN A 70 7.93 6.03 -7.76
C GLN A 70 7.01 6.63 -8.84
N ASN A 71 6.71 5.86 -9.88
CA ASN A 71 5.77 6.26 -10.94
C ASN A 71 4.35 6.47 -10.39
N MET A 72 3.90 5.62 -9.46
CA MET A 72 2.59 5.78 -8.82
C MET A 72 2.51 7.01 -7.90
N GLU A 73 3.59 7.33 -7.18
CA GLU A 73 3.62 8.52 -6.33
C GLU A 73 3.78 9.82 -7.12
N GLY A 74 4.38 9.76 -8.32
CA GLY A 74 4.69 10.94 -9.13
C GLY A 74 5.78 11.82 -8.51
N ALA A 75 6.55 11.28 -7.57
CA ALA A 75 7.60 11.98 -6.83
C ALA A 75 8.75 11.02 -6.48
N GLU A 76 9.95 11.57 -6.22
CA GLU A 76 11.10 10.74 -5.81
C GLU A 76 10.85 10.05 -4.47
N LEU A 77 11.23 8.78 -4.38
CA LEU A 77 11.18 8.01 -3.14
C LEU A 77 12.36 8.36 -2.24
N LEU A 78 12.05 8.72 -1.00
CA LEU A 78 13.05 9.09 0.00
C LEU A 78 13.54 7.84 0.75
N PRO A 79 14.81 7.77 1.15
CA PRO A 79 15.27 6.68 1.99
C PRO A 79 14.70 6.83 3.40
N LEU A 80 14.29 5.72 4.00
CA LEU A 80 13.90 5.64 5.40
C LEU A 80 15.15 5.88 6.25
N LYS A 81 15.09 6.89 7.12
CA LYS A 81 16.12 7.21 8.12
C LYS A 81 15.56 6.97 9.52
N ASP A 82 16.43 6.64 10.47
CA ASP A 82 16.05 6.24 11.84
C ASP A 82 15.17 7.28 12.57
N ASN A 83 15.28 8.56 12.22
CA ASN A 83 14.53 9.66 12.82
C ASN A 83 13.18 9.96 12.15
N MET A 84 12.81 9.26 11.08
CA MET A 84 11.57 9.52 10.32
C MET A 84 10.41 8.60 10.73
N MET A 85 10.64 7.70 11.67
CA MET A 85 9.64 6.76 12.17
C MET A 85 9.77 6.63 13.69
N SER A 86 8.68 6.24 14.36
CA SER A 86 8.58 6.17 15.83
C SER A 86 9.69 5.35 16.49
N ASP A 87 10.10 4.22 15.89
CA ASP A 87 11.27 3.43 16.33
C ASP A 87 11.70 2.50 15.19
N CYS A 88 12.63 2.93 14.33
CA CYS A 88 13.21 2.10 13.28
C CYS A 88 14.68 1.84 13.61
N ARG A 89 14.99 0.58 13.92
CA ARG A 89 16.34 0.10 14.22
C ARG A 89 16.82 -0.82 13.12
N LEU A 90 18.03 -1.36 13.26
CA LEU A 90 18.59 -2.32 12.30
C LEU A 90 17.68 -3.54 12.11
N ASN A 91 17.15 -4.13 13.20
CA ASN A 91 16.46 -5.42 13.14
C ASN A 91 14.94 -5.31 12.97
N TYR A 92 14.34 -4.20 13.39
CA TYR A 92 12.89 -4.00 13.34
C TYR A 92 12.52 -2.53 13.20
N CYS A 93 11.27 -2.28 12.83
CA CYS A 93 10.71 -0.96 12.60
C CYS A 93 9.26 -0.94 13.12
N ASN A 94 8.97 -0.06 14.09
CA ASN A 94 7.62 0.19 14.60
C ASN A 94 7.00 1.41 13.90
N TYR A 95 5.87 1.19 13.23
CA TYR A 95 5.10 2.21 12.53
C TYR A 95 3.77 2.49 13.24
N MET A 96 3.61 3.74 13.69
CA MET A 96 2.41 4.27 14.35
C MET A 96 1.95 3.46 15.57
N ASP A 97 2.85 2.74 16.24
CA ASP A 97 2.57 1.85 17.37
C ASP A 97 1.52 0.75 17.08
N LYS A 98 1.20 0.54 15.80
CA LYS A 98 0.20 -0.42 15.33
C LYS A 98 0.82 -1.55 14.53
N VAL A 99 1.89 -1.25 13.79
CA VAL A 99 2.53 -2.20 12.88
C VAL A 99 3.99 -2.38 13.26
N LEU A 100 4.38 -3.63 13.52
CA LEU A 100 5.75 -4.01 13.75
C LEU A 100 6.29 -4.73 12.51
N ILE A 101 7.40 -4.23 11.96
CA ILE A 101 8.08 -4.81 10.79
C ILE A 101 9.42 -5.38 11.26
N ILE A 102 9.57 -6.69 11.20
CA ILE A 102 10.80 -7.41 11.56
C ILE A 102 11.61 -7.62 10.27
N LYS A 103 12.87 -7.19 10.27
CA LYS A 103 13.75 -7.19 9.09
C LYS A 103 14.84 -8.26 9.16
N GLU A 104 15.32 -8.58 10.35
CA GLU A 104 16.45 -9.48 10.56
C GLU A 104 16.13 -10.58 11.56
N ASN A 105 16.90 -11.66 11.47
CA ASN A 105 16.77 -12.90 12.23
C ASN A 105 17.09 -12.74 13.74
N ASN A 106 17.70 -11.63 14.17
CA ASN A 106 18.03 -11.42 15.59
C ASN A 106 16.99 -10.55 16.29
N PHE A 107 15.72 -10.91 16.19
CA PHE A 107 14.61 -10.16 16.80
C PHE A 107 14.22 -10.70 18.18
N ASN A 108 14.03 -9.81 19.15
CA ASN A 108 13.60 -10.19 20.49
C ASN A 108 12.06 -10.25 20.56
N LEU A 109 11.51 -11.46 20.74
CA LEU A 109 10.08 -11.72 20.80
C LEU A 109 9.33 -10.91 21.88
N ASN A 110 10.01 -10.45 22.94
CA ASN A 110 9.38 -9.61 23.97
C ASN A 110 8.85 -8.28 23.41
N GLN A 111 9.38 -7.84 22.26
CA GLN A 111 8.95 -6.63 21.55
C GLN A 111 7.69 -6.83 20.68
N CYS A 112 7.17 -8.05 20.56
CA CYS A 112 5.93 -8.34 19.82
C CYS A 112 4.65 -7.81 20.48
N THR A 113 4.73 -7.37 21.74
CA THR A 113 3.54 -7.12 22.55
C THR A 113 2.85 -5.81 22.14
N ASN A 114 1.52 -5.84 22.00
CA ASN A 114 0.63 -4.70 21.71
C ASN A 114 0.54 -4.21 20.26
N HIS A 115 1.10 -4.92 19.28
CA HIS A 115 0.91 -4.57 17.87
C HIS A 115 -0.34 -5.22 17.28
N VAL A 116 -1.02 -4.49 16.40
CA VAL A 116 -2.20 -5.00 15.67
C VAL A 116 -1.77 -5.91 14.52
N LEU A 117 -0.70 -5.52 13.83
CA LEU A 117 -0.12 -6.25 12.72
C LEU A 117 1.38 -6.44 12.94
N VAL A 118 1.85 -7.67 12.74
CA VAL A 118 3.27 -7.97 12.65
C VAL A 118 3.59 -8.45 11.25
N ILE A 119 4.62 -7.86 10.65
CA ILE A 119 5.16 -8.24 9.34
C ILE A 119 6.58 -8.76 9.55
N ASN A 120 6.75 -10.06 9.38
CA ASN A 120 8.04 -10.71 9.43
C ASN A 120 8.64 -10.85 8.02
N LEU A 121 9.65 -10.02 7.75
CA LEU A 121 10.44 -10.04 6.52
C LEU A 121 11.73 -10.87 6.65
N SER A 122 12.00 -11.40 7.84
CA SER A 122 13.15 -12.27 8.11
C SER A 122 12.84 -13.71 7.68
N GLU A 123 13.89 -14.52 7.51
CA GLU A 123 13.74 -15.93 7.14
C GLU A 123 13.30 -16.81 8.33
N ASP A 124 13.54 -16.33 9.54
CA ASP A 124 13.22 -17.05 10.76
C ASP A 124 11.71 -17.06 11.04
N ALA A 125 11.21 -18.23 11.45
CA ALA A 125 9.82 -18.43 11.77
C ALA A 125 9.50 -17.95 13.20
N PHE A 126 9.42 -16.63 13.41
CA PHE A 126 8.95 -16.06 14.68
C PHE A 126 7.43 -16.14 14.77
N ILE A 127 6.89 -16.59 15.91
CA ILE A 127 5.46 -16.50 16.20
C ILE A 127 5.27 -15.52 17.34
N CYS A 128 4.78 -14.33 17.03
CA CYS A 128 4.33 -13.38 18.05
C CYS A 128 2.97 -13.84 18.58
N GLN A 129 2.86 -14.06 19.89
CA GLN A 129 1.60 -14.38 20.55
C GLN A 129 0.71 -13.12 20.65
N ASN A 130 -0.61 -13.30 20.60
CA ASN A 130 -1.62 -12.23 20.79
C ASN A 130 -1.63 -11.10 19.74
N VAL A 131 -1.20 -11.38 18.50
CA VAL A 131 -1.31 -10.42 17.40
C VAL A 131 -2.57 -10.73 16.58
N LYS A 132 -3.34 -9.69 16.23
CA LYS A 132 -4.57 -9.87 15.42
C LYS A 132 -4.27 -10.36 14.02
N GLN A 133 -3.20 -9.86 13.40
CA GLN A 133 -2.79 -10.22 12.06
C GLN A 133 -1.27 -10.40 11.97
N TYR A 134 -0.85 -11.47 11.31
CA TYR A 134 0.55 -11.80 11.14
C TYR A 134 0.83 -12.12 9.66
N VAL A 135 1.85 -11.47 9.11
CA VAL A 135 2.29 -11.65 7.73
C VAL A 135 3.75 -12.07 7.75
N ASN A 136 4.08 -13.18 7.11
CA ASN A 136 5.46 -13.64 6.91
C ASN A 136 5.81 -13.72 5.41
N LEU A 137 7.07 -14.04 5.11
CA LEU A 137 7.54 -14.25 3.73
C LEU A 137 6.70 -15.26 2.94
N THR A 138 6.23 -16.34 3.55
CA THR A 138 5.36 -17.32 2.87
C THR A 138 4.03 -16.69 2.47
N SER A 139 3.43 -15.90 3.37
CA SER A 139 2.20 -15.16 3.10
C SER A 139 2.40 -14.10 2.02
N LEU A 140 3.54 -13.40 2.03
CA LEU A 140 3.91 -12.43 0.99
C LEU A 140 4.03 -13.09 -0.39
N LYS A 141 4.77 -14.20 -0.50
CA LYS A 141 4.90 -14.94 -1.78
C LYS A 141 3.54 -15.36 -2.35
N ARG A 142 2.63 -15.82 -1.47
CA ARG A 142 1.27 -16.23 -1.86
C ARG A 142 0.40 -15.04 -2.31
N ARG A 143 0.47 -13.92 -1.60
CA ARG A 143 -0.40 -12.74 -1.84
C ARG A 143 0.20 -11.69 -2.77
N GLY A 144 1.49 -11.80 -3.10
CA GLY A 144 2.23 -10.82 -3.89
C GLY A 144 2.63 -9.57 -3.09
N ASN A 145 2.75 -8.44 -3.79
CA ASN A 145 3.04 -7.16 -3.16
C ASN A 145 1.85 -6.74 -2.30
N LEU A 146 2.09 -6.34 -1.05
CA LEU A 146 1.04 -5.89 -0.15
C LEU A 146 0.92 -4.37 -0.14
N SER A 147 -0.32 -3.92 -0.09
CA SER A 147 -0.72 -2.55 0.22
C SER A 147 -1.57 -2.55 1.48
N ILE A 148 -1.21 -1.70 2.42
CA ILE A 148 -1.80 -1.65 3.75
C ILE A 148 -2.29 -0.23 4.01
N TRP A 149 -3.57 -0.12 4.35
CA TRP A 149 -4.20 1.12 4.79
C TRP A 149 -4.54 1.01 6.27
N ILE A 150 -4.16 2.02 7.04
CA ILE A 150 -4.30 2.08 8.48
C ILE A 150 -5.23 3.24 8.81
N GLU A 151 -6.49 2.91 9.05
CA GLU A 151 -7.47 3.85 9.56
C GLU A 151 -7.49 3.82 11.09
N LYS A 152 -8.28 4.71 11.72
CA LYS A 152 -8.32 4.84 13.19
C LYS A 152 -8.60 3.49 13.88
N ASP A 153 -9.58 2.73 13.38
CA ASP A 153 -10.02 1.47 14.00
C ASP A 153 -9.98 0.27 13.04
N LYS A 154 -9.63 0.49 11.78
CA LYS A 154 -9.63 -0.54 10.74
C LYS A 154 -8.29 -0.60 10.05
N MET A 155 -7.90 -1.81 9.70
CA MET A 155 -6.73 -2.06 8.88
C MET A 155 -7.16 -2.88 7.67
N LYS A 156 -6.84 -2.38 6.49
CA LYS A 156 -7.11 -3.07 5.23
C LYS A 156 -5.78 -3.53 4.64
N ILE A 157 -5.66 -4.83 4.40
CA ILE A 157 -4.46 -5.43 3.81
C ILE A 157 -4.87 -6.09 2.51
N VAL A 158 -4.32 -5.63 1.40
CA VAL A 158 -4.60 -6.17 0.06
C VAL A 158 -3.30 -6.54 -0.62
N GLY A 159 -3.23 -7.77 -1.11
CA GLY A 159 -2.15 -8.27 -1.95
C GLY A 159 -2.52 -8.20 -3.43
N THR A 160 -1.52 -8.01 -4.29
CA THR A 160 -1.73 -7.98 -5.75
C THR A 160 -2.28 -9.28 -6.31
N LYS A 161 -2.07 -10.41 -5.61
CA LYS A 161 -2.56 -11.74 -6.02
C LYS A 161 -3.90 -12.12 -5.38
N ASP A 162 -4.42 -11.34 -4.44
CA ASP A 162 -5.65 -11.67 -3.73
C ASP A 162 -6.88 -11.75 -4.66
N PHE A 163 -6.85 -11.07 -5.81
CA PHE A 163 -7.93 -11.06 -6.81
C PHE A 163 -7.67 -11.98 -8.00
N ILE A 164 -6.69 -12.89 -7.92
CA ILE A 164 -6.42 -13.82 -9.02
C ILE A 164 -7.55 -14.84 -9.17
N ASP A 165 -8.18 -15.25 -8.07
CA ASP A 165 -9.26 -16.24 -8.11
C ASP A 165 -10.60 -15.63 -8.56
N ASP A 166 -10.80 -14.32 -8.38
CA ASP A 166 -11.99 -13.57 -8.83
C ASP A 166 -12.00 -13.26 -10.35
N ARG A 167 -11.05 -13.81 -11.11
CA ARG A 167 -10.96 -13.54 -12.54
C ARG A 167 -12.15 -14.20 -13.27
N PRO A 168 -12.87 -13.47 -14.14
CA PRO A 168 -14.08 -13.99 -14.81
C PRO A 168 -13.89 -15.30 -15.58
N TRP A 169 -12.67 -15.58 -16.04
CA TRP A 169 -12.34 -16.79 -16.80
C TRP A 169 -11.94 -18.00 -15.94
N ASN A 170 -11.91 -17.88 -14.60
CA ASN A 170 -11.72 -19.03 -13.72
C ASN A 170 -13.05 -19.77 -13.42
N ASN A 171 -14.20 -19.10 -13.58
CA ASN A 171 -15.52 -19.64 -13.26
C ASN A 171 -16.26 -20.21 -14.50
N ILE A 172 -15.54 -20.68 -15.52
CA ILE A 172 -16.16 -21.16 -16.78
C ILE A 172 -16.88 -22.51 -16.59
N ASN A 173 -16.70 -23.19 -15.44
CA ASN A 173 -17.21 -24.55 -15.22
C ASN A 173 -18.41 -24.66 -14.27
N GLU A 174 -19.09 -23.56 -13.91
CA GLU A 174 -20.38 -23.62 -13.20
C GLU A 174 -21.54 -23.40 -14.17
N LYS A 175 -21.90 -24.44 -14.93
CA LYS A 175 -23.19 -24.55 -15.62
C LYS A 175 -23.65 -26.00 -15.71
#